data_AF-A0A7C3EF42-F1
#
_entry.id   AF-A0A7C3EF42-F1
#
_cell.length_a   1.000
_cell.length_b   1.000
_cell.length_c   1.000
_cell.angle_alpha   90.00
_cell.angle_beta   90.00
_cell.angle_gamma   90.00
#
_symmetry.space_group_name_H-M   'P 1'
#
loop_
_entity.id
_entity.type
_entity.pdbx_description
1 polymer ?
#
loop_
_entity_poly.entity_id
_entity_poly.type
_entity_poly.pdbx_seq_one_letter_code
_entity_poly.pdbx_strand_id
1 'polypeptide(L)'
;MSLPLRLALRYHPLFLELGRHITKRTWGALRGAEVQGTVRDPSQASDLIALFCYILGVPEHQTSSVQGSVIHVVLLYPTCALQLLFTVVPSVTVNPSLWGSLSFASDEMVEFRFGQECFIAHGSEDGRFYHISLPEGDPELYRALDREGHVLSQELERAVEDFIQSLTL
;
A
#
# COMPACT_ATOMS: atom_id res chain seq x y z
N MET A 1 7.45 -5.05 22.86
CA MET A 1 7.39 -3.85 22.01
C MET A 1 6.53 -4.20 20.81
N SER A 2 5.50 -3.41 20.50
CA SER A 2 4.71 -3.59 19.29
C SER A 2 5.55 -3.22 18.06
N LEU A 3 5.41 -3.97 16.98
CA LEU A 3 6.10 -3.66 15.72
C LEU A 3 5.60 -2.32 15.15
N PRO A 4 6.47 -1.54 14.46
CA PRO A 4 6.03 -0.45 13.59
C PRO A 4 4.90 -0.92 12.66
N LEU A 5 3.90 -0.07 12.41
CA LEU A 5 2.72 -0.43 11.62
C LEU A 5 3.15 -0.94 10.23
N ARG A 6 4.11 -0.29 9.59
CA ARG A 6 4.65 -0.72 8.28
C ARG A 6 5.15 -2.16 8.27
N LEU A 7 5.78 -2.63 9.35
CA LEU A 7 6.32 -3.98 9.46
C LEU A 7 5.22 -5.02 9.74
N ALA A 8 4.10 -4.61 10.34
CA ALA A 8 2.93 -5.47 10.47
C ALA A 8 2.16 -5.57 9.14
N LEU A 9 1.98 -4.43 8.46
CA LEU A 9 1.20 -4.37 7.22
C LEU A 9 1.86 -5.10 6.05
N ARG A 10 3.19 -5.14 5.97
CA ARG A 10 3.88 -5.85 4.88
C ARG A 10 3.56 -7.35 4.82
N TYR A 11 3.22 -7.96 5.95
CA TYR A 11 2.83 -9.37 6.04
C TYR A 11 1.32 -9.56 6.05
N HIS A 12 0.55 -8.49 5.93
CA HIS A 12 -0.90 -8.59 5.89
C HIS A 12 -1.34 -9.31 4.60
N PRO A 13 -2.22 -10.33 4.68
CA PRO A 13 -2.62 -11.14 3.52
C PRO A 13 -3.08 -10.31 2.32
N LEU A 14 -3.81 -9.22 2.58
CA LEU A 14 -4.25 -8.29 1.53
C LEU A 14 -3.07 -7.69 0.75
N PHE A 15 -2.05 -7.18 1.43
CA PHE A 15 -0.95 -6.49 0.75
C PHE A 15 0.06 -7.46 0.15
N LEU A 16 0.23 -8.64 0.75
CA LEU A 16 0.97 -9.75 0.14
C LEU A 16 0.32 -10.16 -1.18
N GLU A 17 -1.00 -10.33 -1.20
CA GLU A 17 -1.73 -10.76 -2.38
C GLU A 17 -1.76 -9.68 -3.47
N LEU A 18 -1.98 -8.42 -3.07
CA LEU A 18 -1.90 -7.27 -3.97
C LEU A 18 -0.51 -7.15 -4.61
N GLY A 19 0.54 -7.21 -3.78
CA GLY A 19 1.92 -7.13 -4.25
C GLY A 19 2.33 -8.29 -5.15
N ARG A 20 1.82 -9.51 -4.86
CA ARG A 20 2.03 -10.71 -5.68
C ARG A 20 1.48 -10.51 -7.09
N HIS A 21 0.26 -9.99 -7.22
CA HIS A 21 -0.36 -9.78 -8.53
C HIS A 21 0.29 -8.65 -9.33
N ILE A 22 0.65 -7.55 -8.67
CA ILE A 22 1.37 -6.43 -9.30
C ILE A 22 2.73 -6.91 -9.81
N THR A 23 3.52 -7.60 -8.97
CA THR A 23 4.85 -8.11 -9.34
C THR A 23 4.78 -9.11 -10.50
N LYS A 24 3.77 -10.01 -10.48
CA LYS A 24 3.55 -10.97 -11.57
C LYS A 24 2.91 -10.36 -12.82
N ARG A 25 2.54 -9.07 -12.79
CA ARG A 25 1.79 -8.39 -13.85
C ARG A 25 0.55 -9.17 -14.27
N THR A 26 -0.19 -9.72 -13.30
CA THR A 26 -1.39 -10.53 -13.58
C THR A 26 -2.41 -9.75 -14.41
N TRP A 27 -2.54 -8.46 -14.15
CA TRP A 27 -3.45 -7.53 -14.82
C TRP A 27 -2.71 -6.60 -15.78
N GLY A 28 -1.52 -7.00 -16.25
CA GLY A 28 -0.64 -6.13 -17.02
C GLY A 28 0.14 -5.12 -16.16
N ALA A 29 0.68 -4.08 -16.82
CA ALA A 29 1.49 -3.06 -16.17
C ALA A 29 0.60 -2.04 -15.46
N LEU A 30 0.89 -1.75 -14.18
CA LEU A 30 0.23 -0.67 -13.45
C LEU A 30 0.49 0.67 -14.15
N ARG A 31 -0.56 1.46 -14.37
CA ARG A 31 -0.52 2.78 -15.03
C ARG A 31 -0.77 3.92 -14.06
N GLY A 32 -1.66 3.71 -13.11
CA GLY A 32 -2.06 4.72 -12.15
C GLY A 32 -2.71 4.10 -10.93
N ALA A 33 -2.65 4.82 -9.83
CA ALA A 33 -3.27 4.40 -8.59
C ALA A 33 -3.75 5.62 -7.81
N GLU A 34 -4.96 5.53 -7.28
CA GLU A 34 -5.54 6.50 -6.36
C GLU A 34 -5.91 5.78 -5.08
N VAL A 35 -5.34 6.25 -3.97
CA VAL A 35 -5.51 5.64 -2.66
C VAL A 35 -5.87 6.72 -1.68
N GLN A 36 -6.89 6.46 -0.88
CA GLN A 36 -7.34 7.31 0.19
C GLN A 36 -7.26 6.54 1.50
N GLY A 37 -7.06 7.25 2.60
CA GLY A 37 -6.96 6.62 3.90
C GLY A 37 -7.30 7.53 5.06
N THR A 38 -7.55 6.91 6.21
CA THR A 38 -7.70 7.62 7.48
C THR A 38 -6.61 7.16 8.43
N VAL A 39 -5.95 8.12 9.06
CA VAL A 39 -4.85 7.90 10.02
C VAL A 39 -5.08 8.73 11.28
N ARG A 40 -4.49 8.31 12.38
CA ARG A 40 -4.54 9.05 13.65
C ARG A 40 -3.58 10.23 13.68
N ASP A 41 -2.41 10.05 13.07
CA ASP A 41 -1.31 11.02 13.07
C ASP A 41 -0.44 10.84 11.80
N PRO A 42 0.41 11.83 11.46
CA PRO A 42 1.23 11.77 10.24
C PRO A 42 2.21 10.58 10.18
N SER A 43 2.66 10.05 11.32
CA SER A 43 3.60 8.92 11.31
C SER A 43 2.95 7.64 10.76
N GLN A 44 1.64 7.48 10.97
CA GLN A 44 0.89 6.39 10.35
C GLN A 44 0.74 6.58 8.83
N ALA A 45 0.62 7.81 8.34
CA ALA A 45 0.63 8.08 6.91
C ALA A 45 1.98 7.66 6.30
N SER A 46 3.10 8.01 6.95
CA SER A 46 4.44 7.53 6.56
C SER A 46 4.52 6.01 6.51
N ASP A 47 4.00 5.31 7.52
CA ASP A 47 4.00 3.84 7.55
C ASP A 47 3.11 3.23 6.43
N LEU A 48 1.99 3.86 6.08
CA LEU A 48 1.14 3.44 4.95
C LEU A 48 1.77 3.77 3.59
N ILE A 49 2.54 4.85 3.48
CA ILE A 49 3.32 5.16 2.27
C ILE A 49 4.42 4.11 2.08
N ALA A 50 5.09 3.70 3.16
CA ALA A 50 6.15 2.69 3.15
C ALA A 50 5.65 1.36 2.56
N LEU A 51 4.41 1.00 2.86
CA LEU A 51 3.77 -0.20 2.33
C LEU A 51 3.75 -0.23 0.79
N PHE A 52 3.37 0.86 0.15
CA PHE A 52 3.40 0.94 -1.31
C PHE A 52 4.82 0.94 -1.86
N CYS A 53 5.78 1.52 -1.12
CA CYS A 53 7.18 1.46 -1.51
C CYS A 53 7.74 0.03 -1.44
N TYR A 54 7.25 -0.81 -0.53
CA TYR A 54 7.61 -2.24 -0.51
C TYR A 54 7.01 -3.01 -1.68
N ILE A 55 5.84 -2.62 -2.19
CA ILE A 55 5.17 -3.29 -3.30
C ILE A 55 5.72 -2.83 -4.66
N LEU A 56 5.96 -1.53 -4.82
CA LEU A 56 6.29 -0.88 -6.09
C LEU A 56 7.77 -0.50 -6.23
N GLY A 57 8.54 -0.58 -5.15
CA GLY A 57 9.88 -0.01 -5.05
C GLY A 57 9.86 1.44 -4.53
N VAL A 58 11.04 2.06 -4.48
CA VAL A 58 11.15 3.49 -4.11
C VAL A 58 10.84 4.36 -5.35
N PRO A 59 10.00 5.40 -5.22
CA PRO A 59 9.69 6.29 -6.34
C PRO A 59 10.88 7.16 -6.76
N GLU A 60 10.93 7.57 -8.02
CA GLU A 60 11.97 8.46 -8.56
C GLU A 60 11.74 9.92 -8.13
N HIS A 61 10.48 10.30 -7.98
CA HIS A 61 10.07 11.62 -7.55
C HIS A 61 8.87 11.54 -6.61
N GLN A 62 8.79 12.51 -5.72
CA GLN A 62 7.67 12.67 -4.81
C GLN A 62 7.29 14.15 -4.65
N THR A 63 6.01 14.39 -4.40
CA THR A 63 5.52 15.66 -3.88
C THR A 63 4.57 15.38 -2.73
N SER A 64 4.67 16.16 -1.65
CA SER A 64 3.75 16.10 -0.53
C SER A 64 3.19 17.50 -0.23
N SER A 65 1.96 17.54 0.25
CA SER A 65 1.31 18.74 0.76
C SER A 65 0.50 18.40 1.98
N VAL A 66 0.62 19.22 3.02
CA VAL A 66 -0.10 19.06 4.28
C VAL A 66 -0.92 20.31 4.50
N GLN A 67 -2.24 20.16 4.55
CA GLN A 67 -3.18 21.26 4.74
C GLN A 67 -4.20 20.88 5.81
N GLY A 68 -4.03 21.46 7.01
CA GLY A 68 -4.89 21.14 8.15
C GLY A 68 -4.80 19.65 8.52
N SER A 69 -5.93 18.95 8.43
CA SER A 69 -6.03 17.51 8.70
C SER A 69 -5.86 16.63 7.47
N VAL A 70 -5.40 17.18 6.34
CA VAL A 70 -5.26 16.45 5.08
C VAL A 70 -3.79 16.38 4.67
N ILE A 71 -3.34 15.18 4.36
CA ILE A 71 -2.01 14.90 3.82
C ILE A 71 -2.21 14.35 2.40
N HIS A 72 -1.67 15.04 1.40
CA HIS A 72 -1.68 14.59 0.01
C HIS A 72 -0.25 14.28 -0.43
N VAL A 73 -0.03 13.10 -0.98
CA VAL A 73 1.27 12.63 -1.47
C VAL A 73 1.10 12.07 -2.87
N VAL A 74 1.97 12.47 -3.80
CA VAL A 74 2.05 11.87 -5.13
C VAL A 74 3.44 11.26 -5.29
N LEU A 75 3.48 9.97 -5.61
CA LEU A 75 4.69 9.20 -5.86
C LEU A 75 4.77 8.86 -7.34
N LEU A 76 5.90 9.18 -7.97
CA LEU A 76 6.12 8.93 -9.39
C LEU A 76 7.13 7.79 -9.57
N TYR A 77 6.68 6.75 -10.29
CA TYR A 77 7.46 5.58 -10.66
C TYR A 77 7.73 5.61 -12.17
N PRO A 78 8.70 4.82 -12.67
CA PRO A 78 8.97 4.75 -14.11
C PRO A 78 7.75 4.38 -14.97
N THR A 79 6.81 3.62 -14.40
CA THR A 79 5.66 3.06 -15.14
C THR A 79 4.31 3.61 -14.71
N CYS A 80 4.21 4.29 -13.56
CA CYS A 80 2.94 4.76 -13.01
C CYS A 80 3.09 5.94 -12.06
N ALA A 81 1.96 6.59 -11.76
CA ALA A 81 1.84 7.53 -10.66
C ALA A 81 0.88 6.97 -9.59
N LEU A 82 1.24 7.13 -8.32
CA LEU A 82 0.41 6.78 -7.18
C LEU A 82 0.05 8.04 -6.40
N GLN A 83 -1.24 8.35 -6.33
CA GLN A 83 -1.79 9.44 -5.52
C GLN A 83 -2.33 8.88 -4.21
N LEU A 84 -1.92 9.49 -3.10
CA LEU A 84 -2.24 9.08 -1.74
C LEU A 84 -2.83 10.27 -0.99
N LEU A 85 -4.06 10.12 -0.49
CA LEU A 85 -4.75 11.16 0.26
C LEU A 85 -5.16 10.64 1.64
N PHE A 86 -4.56 11.18 2.69
CA PHE A 86 -4.85 10.80 4.06
C PHE A 86 -5.62 11.89 4.80
N THR A 87 -6.64 11.48 5.55
CA THR A 87 -7.30 12.32 6.54
C THR A 87 -6.80 11.96 7.94
N VAL A 88 -6.29 12.95 8.66
CA VAL A 88 -5.79 12.83 10.03
C VAL A 88 -6.92 13.08 11.03
N VAL A 89 -7.27 12.06 11.82
CA VAL A 89 -8.37 12.11 12.80
C VAL A 89 -7.81 11.76 14.19
N PRO A 90 -7.26 12.74 14.93
CA PRO A 90 -6.53 12.47 16.18
C PRO A 90 -7.43 12.13 17.37
N SER A 91 -8.70 12.53 17.32
CA SER A 91 -9.66 12.49 18.44
C SER A 91 -10.46 11.20 18.56
N VAL A 92 -10.33 10.28 17.60
CA VAL A 92 -11.03 8.99 17.59
C VAL A 92 -9.98 7.89 17.52
N THR A 93 -10.15 6.80 18.26
CA THR A 93 -9.33 5.59 18.07
C THR A 93 -9.72 4.97 16.74
N VAL A 94 -9.15 5.47 15.65
CA VAL A 94 -9.33 4.90 14.32
C VAL A 94 -8.17 3.93 14.08
N ASN A 95 -8.50 2.69 13.74
CA ASN A 95 -7.51 1.83 13.10
C ASN A 95 -7.20 2.43 11.72
N PRO A 96 -5.92 2.48 11.31
CA PRO A 96 -5.55 2.92 9.97
C PRO A 96 -6.38 2.19 8.92
N SER A 97 -6.90 2.94 7.96
CA SER A 97 -7.70 2.38 6.87
C SER A 97 -7.22 2.92 5.53
N LEU A 98 -7.35 2.08 4.51
CA LEU A 98 -7.06 2.42 3.12
C LEU A 98 -8.19 1.93 2.23
N TRP A 99 -8.51 2.71 1.21
CA TRP A 99 -9.27 2.25 0.05
C TRP A 99 -8.63 2.85 -1.19
N GLY A 100 -8.52 2.07 -2.25
CA GLY A 100 -7.90 2.57 -3.45
C GLY A 100 -8.31 1.82 -4.69
N SER A 101 -8.06 2.46 -5.81
CA SER A 101 -8.24 1.93 -7.16
C SER A 101 -6.91 1.96 -7.88
N LEU A 102 -6.60 0.87 -8.57
CA LEU A 102 -5.41 0.67 -9.38
C LEU A 102 -5.85 0.45 -10.83
N SER A 103 -5.31 1.23 -11.75
CA SER A 103 -5.59 1.12 -13.18
C SER A 103 -4.41 0.52 -13.91
N PHE A 104 -4.68 -0.44 -14.79
CA PHE A 104 -3.65 -1.18 -15.52
C PHE A 104 -3.71 -0.94 -17.02
N ALA A 105 -2.64 -1.31 -17.72
CA ALA A 105 -2.47 -1.07 -19.15
C ALA A 105 -3.41 -1.88 -20.05
N SER A 106 -4.05 -2.92 -19.52
CA SER A 106 -5.06 -3.74 -20.20
C SER A 106 -6.48 -3.28 -19.90
N ASP A 107 -6.69 -1.98 -19.64
CA ASP A 107 -7.99 -1.42 -19.26
C ASP A 107 -8.68 -2.11 -18.05
N GLU A 108 -7.93 -2.90 -17.30
CA GLU A 108 -8.37 -3.58 -16.09
C GLU A 108 -8.22 -2.66 -14.89
N MET A 109 -9.14 -2.81 -13.92
CA MET A 109 -9.15 -2.04 -12.69
C MET A 109 -9.17 -2.98 -11.49
N VAL A 110 -8.40 -2.64 -10.46
CA VAL A 110 -8.40 -3.36 -9.18
C VAL A 110 -8.75 -2.39 -8.07
N GLU A 111 -9.79 -2.72 -7.32
CA GLU A 111 -10.10 -2.01 -6.08
C GLU A 111 -9.63 -2.80 -4.88
N PHE A 112 -9.20 -2.11 -3.83
CA PHE A 112 -8.90 -2.74 -2.55
C PHE A 112 -9.40 -1.91 -1.38
N ARG A 113 -9.68 -2.58 -0.26
CA ARG A 113 -9.99 -1.95 1.02
C ARG A 113 -9.26 -2.65 2.15
N PHE A 114 -8.74 -1.87 3.09
CA PHE A 114 -8.10 -2.31 4.32
C PHE A 114 -8.65 -1.48 5.49
N GLY A 115 -9.05 -2.15 6.57
CA GLY A 115 -9.64 -1.51 7.75
C GLY A 115 -10.72 -2.39 8.37
N GLN A 116 -11.96 -1.89 8.45
CA GLN A 116 -13.10 -2.70 8.91
C GLN A 116 -13.46 -3.81 7.92
N GLU A 117 -13.28 -3.53 6.63
CA GLU A 117 -13.39 -4.50 5.55
C GLU A 117 -12.02 -4.68 4.92
N CYS A 118 -11.70 -5.93 4.57
CA CYS A 118 -10.46 -6.31 3.90
C CYS A 118 -10.79 -7.11 2.63
N PHE A 119 -10.59 -6.52 1.45
CA PHE A 119 -10.80 -7.21 0.18
C PHE A 119 -9.97 -6.64 -0.96
N ILE A 120 -9.86 -7.43 -2.02
CA ILE A 120 -9.42 -6.99 -3.35
C ILE A 120 -10.49 -7.42 -4.36
N ALA A 121 -10.87 -6.53 -5.26
CA ALA A 121 -11.86 -6.76 -6.30
C ALA A 121 -11.27 -6.48 -7.69
N HIS A 122 -11.35 -7.51 -8.53
CA HIS A 122 -11.15 -7.58 -9.98
C HIS A 122 -12.23 -6.92 -10.82
N GLY A 123 -11.99 -5.84 -11.55
CA GLY A 123 -12.83 -5.40 -12.67
C GLY A 123 -12.15 -5.70 -14.02
N SER A 124 -12.65 -6.69 -14.76
CA SER A 124 -12.11 -7.07 -16.08
C SER A 124 -12.70 -6.25 -17.23
N GLU A 125 -12.02 -6.25 -18.37
CA GLU A 125 -12.46 -5.58 -19.61
C GLU A 125 -13.88 -6.01 -20.05
N ASP A 126 -14.30 -7.24 -19.76
CA ASP A 126 -15.62 -7.78 -20.08
C ASP A 126 -16.75 -7.29 -19.14
N GLY A 127 -16.42 -6.39 -18.20
CA GLY A 127 -17.34 -5.79 -17.24
C GLY A 127 -17.74 -6.71 -16.09
N ARG A 128 -17.07 -7.87 -15.93
CA ARG A 128 -17.27 -8.75 -14.78
C ARG A 128 -16.47 -8.25 -13.59
N PHE A 129 -17.06 -8.47 -12.41
CA PHE A 129 -16.44 -8.18 -11.13
C PHE A 129 -16.23 -9.46 -10.33
N TYR A 130 -15.03 -9.66 -9.82
CA TYR A 130 -14.72 -10.82 -8.98
C TYR A 130 -13.88 -10.45 -7.78
N HIS A 131 -14.21 -11.04 -6.64
CA HIS A 131 -13.42 -10.91 -5.42
C HIS A 131 -12.24 -11.87 -5.48
N ILE A 132 -11.06 -11.36 -5.14
CA ILE A 132 -9.87 -12.19 -4.99
C ILE A 132 -9.87 -12.76 -3.58
N SER A 133 -9.80 -14.07 -3.48
CA SER A 133 -9.62 -14.75 -2.20
C SER A 133 -8.31 -14.32 -1.57
N LEU A 134 -8.39 -13.73 -0.37
CA LEU A 134 -7.20 -13.43 0.40
C LEU A 134 -6.62 -14.72 0.99
N PRO A 135 -5.29 -14.86 1.08
CA PRO A 135 -4.67 -15.98 1.74
C PRO A 135 -5.18 -16.15 3.18
N GLU A 136 -5.43 -17.39 3.59
CA GLU A 136 -5.71 -17.72 4.98
C GLU A 136 -4.41 -17.64 5.79
N GLY A 137 -4.32 -16.72 6.74
CA GLY A 137 -3.16 -16.63 7.62
C GLY A 137 -3.07 -15.32 8.41
N ASP A 138 -2.44 -15.41 9.57
CA ASP A 138 -2.09 -14.26 10.40
C ASP A 138 -0.80 -13.61 9.87
N PRO A 139 -0.71 -12.26 9.78
CA PRO A 139 0.54 -11.56 9.51
C PRO A 139 1.76 -12.08 10.31
N GLU A 140 1.58 -12.49 11.57
CA GLU A 140 2.65 -13.04 12.39
C GLU A 140 3.19 -14.37 11.86
N LEU A 141 2.31 -15.21 11.30
CA LEU A 141 2.70 -16.49 10.70
C LEU A 141 3.55 -16.24 9.45
N TYR A 142 3.10 -15.36 8.55
CA TYR A 142 3.86 -15.03 7.34
C TYR A 142 5.23 -14.46 7.67
N ARG A 143 5.31 -13.60 8.70
CA ARG A 143 6.59 -13.11 9.21
C ARG A 143 7.49 -14.22 9.73
N ALA A 144 6.94 -15.17 10.49
CA ALA A 144 7.70 -16.27 11.06
C ALA A 144 8.24 -17.23 9.98
N LEU A 145 7.57 -17.31 8.82
CA LEU A 145 7.99 -18.07 7.65
C LEU A 145 9.06 -17.35 6.82
N ASP A 146 9.08 -16.02 6.85
CA ASP A 146 10.06 -15.17 6.15
C ASP A 146 11.41 -15.07 6.89
N ARG A 147 11.96 -16.22 7.32
CA ARG A 147 13.22 -16.28 8.08
C ARG A 147 14.45 -15.92 7.25
N GLU A 148 14.34 -16.03 5.94
CA GLU A 148 15.42 -15.82 4.98
C GLU A 148 15.29 -14.47 4.23
N GLY A 149 14.27 -13.67 4.52
CA GLY A 149 14.05 -12.37 3.86
C GLY A 149 13.63 -12.49 2.39
N HIS A 150 12.86 -13.53 2.05
CA HIS A 150 12.35 -13.76 0.70
C HIS A 150 11.25 -12.76 0.31
N VAL A 151 10.53 -12.24 1.31
CA VAL A 151 9.50 -11.21 1.08
C VAL A 151 10.13 -9.82 0.93
N LEU A 152 11.27 -9.57 1.58
CA LEU A 152 11.92 -8.26 1.58
C LEU A 152 13.43 -8.38 1.66
N SER A 153 14.11 -7.92 0.62
CA SER A 153 15.55 -7.74 0.65
C SER A 153 15.91 -6.65 1.67
N GLN A 154 16.99 -6.86 2.43
CA GLN A 154 17.49 -5.86 3.37
C GLN A 154 17.84 -4.52 2.67
N GLU A 155 18.21 -4.60 1.39
CA GLU A 155 18.47 -3.44 0.55
C GLU A 155 17.21 -2.59 0.34
N LEU A 156 16.09 -3.23 -0.04
CA LEU A 156 14.82 -2.53 -0.19
C LEU A 156 14.31 -1.99 1.15
N GLU A 157 14.47 -2.76 2.24
CA GLU A 157 14.09 -2.31 3.57
C GLU A 157 14.76 -0.99 3.93
N ARG A 158 16.08 -0.92 3.78
CA ARG A 158 16.86 0.29 4.05
C ARG A 158 16.48 1.44 3.13
N ALA A 159 16.34 1.18 1.83
CA ALA A 159 15.99 2.21 0.86
C ALA A 159 14.61 2.83 1.16
N VAL A 160 13.64 2.03 1.58
CA VAL A 160 12.33 2.52 2.02
C VAL A 160 12.44 3.31 3.32
N GLU A 161 13.24 2.87 4.29
CA GLU A 161 13.42 3.64 5.53
C GLU A 161 14.06 5.02 5.28
N ASP A 162 15.10 5.08 4.46
CA ASP A 162 15.76 6.33 4.08
C ASP A 162 14.77 7.26 3.34
N PHE A 163 13.97 6.69 2.43
CA PHE A 163 12.93 7.43 1.72
C PHE A 163 11.87 8.00 2.68
N ILE A 164 11.34 7.18 3.59
CA ILE A 164 10.31 7.61 4.53
C ILE A 164 10.84 8.67 5.50
N GLN A 165 12.10 8.57 5.94
CA GLN A 165 12.74 9.61 6.76
C GLN A 165 12.93 10.93 6.00
N SER A 166 13.04 10.88 4.67
CA SER A 166 13.14 12.08 3.82
C SER A 166 11.78 12.76 3.57
N LEU A 167 10.66 12.06 3.81
CA LEU A 167 9.33 12.63 3.62
C LEU A 167 9.04 13.67 4.68
N THR A 168 8.66 14.87 4.23
CA THR A 168 8.16 15.93 5.11
C THR A 168 6.63 15.89 5.08
N LEU A 169 6.02 15.36 6.14
CA LEU A 169 4.56 15.23 6.37
C LEU A 169 4.15 15.86 7.70
#